data_AF-A0A5B8W9L6-F1
#
_entry.id   AF-A0A5B8W9L6-F1
#
_cell.length_a   1.000
_cell.length_b   1.000
_cell.length_c   1.000
_cell.angle_alpha   90.00
_cell.angle_beta   90.00
_cell.angle_gamma   90.00
#
_symmetry.space_group_name_H-M   'P 1'
#
loop_
_entity.id
_entity.type
_entity.pdbx_description
1 polymer ?
#
loop_
_entity_poly.entity_id
_entity_poly.type
_entity_poly.pdbx_seq_one_letter_code
_entity_poly.pdbx_strand_id
1 'polypeptide(L)'
;MKKRILYLMTGLTMGCNRPEKAQYTAQSPHKIIKENQIRANTISVDSLVSLYIHHSNNELVARSQTDLSVHEEALFDQEVKTDSANYLVYNIGHDVKDDDGQRFISDSWIYVDTLKRKVFEYTPDEKLVEWKH
;
A
#
# COMPACT_ATOMS: atom_id res chain seq x y z
N MET A 1 -58.34 50.19 22.24
CA MET A 1 -57.37 49.39 23.02
C MET A 1 -55.96 49.79 22.61
N LYS A 2 -55.12 50.17 23.58
CA LYS A 2 -53.69 50.51 23.41
C LYS A 2 -52.84 49.23 23.48
N LYS A 3 -51.78 49.16 22.67
CA LYS A 3 -50.48 48.42 22.81
C LYS A 3 -49.72 48.71 21.50
N ARG A 4 -48.74 49.62 21.36
CA ARG A 4 -47.39 49.76 21.96
C ARG A 4 -46.61 48.44 22.03
N ILE A 5 -45.45 48.42 21.36
CA ILE A 5 -44.19 47.66 21.56
C ILE A 5 -43.63 47.28 20.17
N LEU A 6 -42.36 47.31 19.83
CA LEU A 6 -41.13 48.05 20.20
C LEU A 6 -40.13 47.55 19.14
N TYR A 7 -39.37 48.44 18.53
CA TYR A 7 -38.35 48.10 17.53
C TYR A 7 -37.27 47.18 18.13
N LEU A 8 -36.76 46.23 17.34
CA LEU A 8 -35.39 45.75 17.50
C LEU A 8 -34.74 45.65 16.11
N MET A 9 -33.89 46.63 15.83
CA MET A 9 -33.00 46.66 14.67
C MET A 9 -31.85 45.68 14.93
N THR A 10 -31.73 44.62 14.14
CA THR A 10 -30.49 43.83 14.08
C THR A 10 -29.57 44.43 13.02
N GLY A 11 -28.48 45.03 13.47
CA GLY A 11 -27.43 45.54 12.61
C GLY A 11 -26.67 44.41 11.93
N LEU A 12 -26.56 44.47 10.60
CA LEU A 12 -25.50 43.78 9.86
C LEU A 12 -24.18 44.48 10.16
N THR A 13 -23.26 43.80 10.82
CA THR A 13 -21.85 44.19 10.78
C THR A 13 -21.18 43.39 9.67
N MET A 14 -20.95 44.03 8.53
CA MET A 14 -20.00 43.54 7.53
C MET A 14 -18.59 43.75 8.09
N GLY A 15 -18.08 42.76 8.81
CA GLY A 15 -16.67 42.66 9.15
C GLY A 15 -15.87 42.13 7.97
N CYS A 16 -15.07 42.98 7.35
CA CYS A 16 -14.07 42.59 6.35
C CYS A 16 -13.04 41.63 6.96
N ASN A 17 -13.11 40.35 6.59
CA ASN A 17 -12.02 39.40 6.81
C ASN A 17 -10.83 39.77 5.91
N ARG A 18 -9.79 40.32 6.54
CA ARG A 18 -8.48 40.55 5.93
C ARG A 18 -7.75 39.20 5.85
N PRO A 19 -7.25 38.74 4.70
CA PRO A 19 -6.46 37.52 4.66
C PRO A 19 -5.11 37.74 5.35
N GLU A 20 -4.88 36.95 6.39
CA GLU A 20 -3.61 36.80 7.08
C GLU A 20 -2.56 36.29 6.08
N LYS A 21 -1.47 37.05 5.92
CA LYS A 21 -0.37 36.66 5.05
C LYS A 21 0.29 35.43 5.64
N ALA A 22 0.13 34.27 5.00
CA ALA A 22 0.92 33.09 5.28
C ALA A 22 2.41 33.43 5.09
N GLN A 23 3.17 33.43 6.19
CA GLN A 23 4.63 33.45 6.16
C GLN A 23 5.11 32.12 5.60
N TYR A 24 5.40 32.08 4.29
CA TYR A 24 6.25 31.04 3.72
C TYR A 24 7.65 31.22 4.32
N THR A 25 7.99 30.37 5.29
CA THR A 25 9.38 30.20 5.68
C THR A 25 10.10 29.58 4.49
N ALA A 26 11.03 30.34 3.89
CA ALA A 26 11.89 29.86 2.82
C ALA A 26 12.81 28.78 3.40
N GLN A 27 12.35 27.53 3.36
CA GLN A 27 13.20 26.37 3.60
C GLN A 27 14.25 26.33 2.48
N SER A 28 15.52 26.23 2.87
CA SER A 28 16.65 26.21 1.94
C SER A 28 16.46 25.12 0.87
N PRO A 29 16.57 25.45 -0.44
CA PRO A 29 16.33 24.51 -1.54
C PRO A 29 17.13 23.22 -1.44
N HIS A 30 18.31 23.27 -0.79
CA HIS A 30 19.16 22.10 -0.65
C HIS A 30 18.68 21.05 0.35
N LYS A 31 17.82 21.40 1.32
CA LYS A 31 17.31 20.43 2.30
C LYS A 31 16.10 19.66 1.75
N ILE A 32 15.22 20.35 1.00
CA ILE A 32 14.03 19.76 0.38
C ILE A 32 14.41 18.72 -0.68
N ILE A 33 15.47 18.96 -1.47
CA ILE A 33 15.87 18.02 -2.54
C ILE A 33 16.34 16.67 -1.96
N LYS A 34 17.11 16.68 -0.87
CA LYS A 34 17.59 15.43 -0.26
C LYS A 34 16.45 14.64 0.40
N GLU A 35 15.52 15.31 1.07
CA GLU A 35 14.41 14.64 1.77
C GLU A 35 13.36 14.09 0.78
N ASN A 36 13.11 14.77 -0.34
CA ASN A 36 12.27 14.25 -1.43
C ASN A 36 12.94 13.11 -2.21
N GLN A 37 14.26 13.15 -2.41
CA GLN A 37 14.99 12.04 -3.05
C GLN A 37 15.07 10.80 -2.14
N ILE A 38 15.12 10.97 -0.81
CA ILE A 38 15.09 9.85 0.16
C ILE A 38 13.68 9.24 0.27
N ARG A 39 12.60 10.03 0.11
CA ARG A 39 11.23 9.52 -0.01
C ARG A 39 10.95 8.83 -1.35
N ALA A 40 11.66 9.18 -2.41
CA ALA A 40 11.43 8.68 -3.77
C ALA A 40 11.96 7.26 -4.03
N ASN A 41 12.61 6.60 -3.06
CA ASN A 41 13.18 5.26 -3.28
C ASN A 41 12.85 4.26 -2.15
N THR A 42 11.64 4.38 -1.59
CA THR A 42 11.09 3.33 -0.73
C THR A 42 10.15 2.45 -1.56
N ILE A 43 10.65 1.28 -1.94
CA ILE A 43 9.81 0.22 -2.52
C ILE A 43 8.80 -0.18 -1.43
N SER A 44 7.51 -0.07 -1.74
CA SER A 44 6.43 -0.50 -0.84
C SER A 44 6.32 -2.02 -0.82
N VAL A 45 5.63 -2.58 0.18
CA VAL A 45 5.33 -4.02 0.21
C VAL A 45 4.57 -4.43 -1.06
N ASP A 46 3.55 -3.68 -1.45
CA ASP A 46 2.78 -3.94 -2.67
C ASP A 46 3.67 -3.95 -3.92
N SER A 47 4.68 -3.07 -3.97
CA SER A 47 5.66 -3.07 -5.07
C SER A 47 6.55 -4.31 -5.05
N LEU A 48 6.96 -4.80 -3.88
CA LEU A 48 7.72 -6.06 -3.77
C LEU A 48 6.90 -7.27 -4.19
N VAL A 49 5.62 -7.32 -3.79
CA VAL A 49 4.69 -8.39 -4.16
C VAL A 49 4.41 -8.37 -5.66
N SER A 50 4.12 -7.21 -6.23
CA SER A 50 3.92 -7.05 -7.67
C SER A 50 5.18 -7.44 -8.46
N LEU A 51 6.36 -7.00 -8.00
CA LEU A 51 7.63 -7.36 -8.61
C LEU A 51 7.84 -8.88 -8.60
N TYR A 52 7.51 -9.54 -7.48
CA TYR A 52 7.53 -11.00 -7.39
C TYR A 52 6.61 -11.65 -8.43
N ILE A 53 5.35 -11.26 -8.52
CA ILE A 53 4.39 -11.84 -9.49
C ILE A 53 4.90 -11.68 -10.93
N HIS A 54 5.47 -10.51 -11.28
CA HIS A 54 5.93 -10.22 -12.64
C HIS A 54 7.29 -10.81 -13.02
N HIS A 55 8.11 -11.21 -12.05
CA HIS A 55 9.46 -11.70 -12.30
C HIS A 55 9.77 -13.05 -11.62
N SER A 56 8.76 -13.74 -11.09
CA SER A 56 8.96 -15.04 -10.46
C SER A 56 9.40 -16.09 -11.49
N ASN A 57 10.28 -16.98 -11.06
CA ASN A 57 10.65 -18.19 -11.80
C ASN A 57 9.77 -19.40 -11.41
N ASN A 58 8.82 -19.22 -10.48
CA ASN A 58 7.83 -20.22 -10.15
C ASN A 58 6.85 -20.33 -11.33
N GLU A 59 6.83 -21.49 -11.99
CA GLU A 59 6.03 -21.73 -13.20
C GLU A 59 4.52 -21.51 -13.00
N LEU A 60 4.02 -21.71 -11.77
CA LEU A 60 2.61 -21.48 -11.44
C LEU A 60 2.30 -19.98 -11.43
N VAL A 61 3.09 -19.20 -10.69
CA VAL A 61 2.94 -17.74 -10.61
C VAL A 61 3.22 -17.06 -11.96
N ALA A 62 4.23 -17.53 -12.69
CA ALA A 62 4.60 -16.99 -13.99
C ALA A 62 3.55 -17.26 -15.08
N ARG A 63 2.58 -18.16 -14.84
CA ARG A 63 1.55 -18.50 -15.83
C ARG A 63 0.75 -17.28 -16.26
N SER A 64 0.41 -16.38 -15.33
CA SER A 64 -0.29 -15.12 -15.63
C SER A 64 0.43 -14.19 -16.60
N GLN A 65 1.75 -14.35 -16.77
CA GLN A 65 2.53 -13.58 -17.73
C GLN A 65 2.31 -14.07 -19.18
N THR A 66 1.88 -15.32 -19.34
CA THR A 66 1.67 -15.97 -20.64
C THR A 66 0.21 -16.25 -20.97
N ASP A 67 -0.63 -16.43 -19.94
CA ASP A 67 -2.07 -16.68 -20.06
C ASP A 67 -2.84 -15.53 -19.41
N LEU A 68 -3.44 -14.68 -20.24
CA LEU A 68 -4.21 -13.52 -19.80
C LEU A 68 -5.53 -13.89 -19.10
N SER A 69 -5.96 -15.16 -19.15
CA SER A 69 -7.11 -15.62 -18.39
C SER A 69 -6.79 -15.85 -16.92
N VAL A 70 -5.51 -16.01 -16.58
CA VAL A 70 -5.02 -16.18 -15.21
C VAL A 70 -4.61 -14.82 -14.65
N HIS A 71 -5.26 -14.39 -13.57
CA HIS A 71 -4.91 -13.17 -12.84
C HIS A 71 -4.37 -13.55 -11.47
N GLU A 72 -3.06 -13.45 -11.30
CA GLU A 72 -2.42 -13.64 -9.99
C GLU A 72 -2.77 -12.49 -9.06
N GLU A 73 -3.13 -12.86 -7.84
CA GLU A 73 -3.46 -11.99 -6.73
C GLU A 73 -2.65 -12.40 -5.51
N ALA A 74 -2.47 -11.45 -4.59
CA ALA A 74 -1.81 -11.70 -3.32
C ALA A 74 -2.81 -11.52 -2.18
N LEU A 75 -3.13 -12.63 -1.50
CA LEU A 75 -3.96 -12.62 -0.31
C LEU A 75 -3.06 -12.57 0.92
N PHE A 76 -3.25 -11.55 1.75
CA PHE A 76 -2.57 -11.50 3.04
C PHE A 76 -3.06 -12.63 3.94
N ASP A 77 -2.13 -13.35 4.55
CA ASP A 77 -2.43 -14.44 5.48
C ASP A 77 -2.15 -14.00 6.92
N GLN A 78 -0.89 -13.70 7.22
CA GLN A 78 -0.46 -13.40 8.58
C GLN A 78 0.82 -12.59 8.66
N GLU A 79 1.09 -12.10 9.87
CA GLU A 79 2.36 -11.48 10.25
C GLU A 79 3.16 -12.47 11.11
N VAL A 80 4.37 -12.84 10.66
CA VAL A 80 5.28 -13.73 11.39
C VAL A 80 6.42 -12.93 11.99
N LYS A 81 6.46 -12.88 13.32
CA LYS A 81 7.53 -12.23 14.09
C LYS A 81 8.52 -13.26 14.59
N THR A 82 9.79 -12.97 14.37
CA THR A 82 10.93 -13.73 14.91
C THR A 82 11.83 -12.77 15.69
N ASP A 83 12.82 -13.31 16.39
CA ASP A 83 13.80 -12.48 17.12
C ASP A 83 14.61 -11.55 16.21
N SER A 84 14.68 -11.85 14.90
CA SER A 84 15.57 -11.16 13.94
C SER A 84 14.87 -10.52 12.74
N ALA A 85 13.57 -10.74 12.57
CA ALA A 85 12.81 -10.27 11.42
C ALA A 85 11.29 -10.26 11.68
N ASN A 86 10.60 -9.42 10.91
CA ASN A 86 9.14 -9.38 10.83
C ASN A 86 8.70 -9.58 9.37
N TYR A 87 7.98 -10.66 9.12
CA TYR A 87 7.53 -11.06 7.80
C TYR A 87 6.03 -10.84 7.65
N LEU A 88 5.64 -10.19 6.55
CA LEU A 88 4.26 -10.25 6.06
C LEU A 88 4.15 -11.42 5.09
N VAL A 89 3.26 -12.35 5.38
CA VAL A 89 3.08 -13.57 4.60
C VAL A 89 1.89 -13.39 3.67
N TYR A 90 2.11 -13.70 2.39
CA TYR A 90 1.09 -13.64 1.36
C TYR A 90 0.96 -14.99 0.65
N ASN A 91 -0.28 -15.40 0.42
CA ASN A 91 -0.62 -16.47 -0.50
C ASN A 91 -0.82 -15.87 -1.89
N ILE A 92 0.02 -16.27 -2.83
CA ILE A 92 -0.03 -15.88 -4.23
C ILE A 92 -0.83 -16.94 -4.96
N GLY A 93 -1.84 -16.50 -5.71
CA GLY A 93 -2.66 -17.41 -6.48
C GLY A 93 -3.73 -16.70 -7.29
N HIS A 94 -4.61 -17.48 -7.90
CA HIS A 94 -5.66 -16.97 -8.76
C HIS A 94 -7.00 -17.67 -8.53
N ASP A 95 -8.07 -17.01 -8.91
CA ASP A 95 -9.38 -17.62 -8.93
C ASP A 95 -9.59 -18.51 -10.15
N VAL A 96 -10.15 -19.69 -9.92
CA VAL A 96 -10.66 -20.59 -10.95
C VAL A 96 -12.16 -20.69 -10.81
N LYS A 97 -12.85 -20.57 -11.94
CA LYS A 97 -14.29 -20.79 -12.04
C LYS A 97 -14.58 -22.16 -12.66
N ASP A 98 -15.24 -23.02 -11.91
CA ASP A 98 -15.71 -24.34 -12.36
C ASP A 98 -17.22 -24.51 -12.10
N ASP A 99 -17.73 -25.72 -12.31
CA ASP A 99 -19.15 -26.05 -12.13
C ASP A 99 -19.62 -25.91 -10.67
N ASP A 100 -18.70 -25.98 -9.71
CA ASP A 100 -18.97 -25.89 -8.27
C ASP A 100 -18.87 -24.45 -7.73
N GLY A 101 -18.30 -23.53 -8.52
CA GLY A 101 -18.25 -22.11 -8.20
C GLY A 101 -16.91 -21.45 -8.53
N GLN A 102 -16.62 -20.34 -7.85
CA GLN A 102 -15.31 -19.69 -7.88
C GLN A 102 -14.51 -20.13 -6.66
N ARG A 103 -13.30 -20.62 -6.89
CA ARG A 103 -12.37 -21.01 -5.82
C ARG A 103 -10.99 -20.43 -6.08
N PHE A 104 -10.35 -19.98 -5.01
CA PHE A 104 -8.97 -19.52 -5.05
C PHE A 104 -8.02 -20.72 -5.05
N ILE A 105 -7.09 -20.75 -6.00
CA ILE A 105 -6.03 -21.74 -6.11
C ILE A 105 -4.72 -21.10 -5.67
N SER A 106 -3.99 -21.76 -4.79
CA SER A 106 -2.70 -21.28 -4.27
C SER A 106 -1.55 -21.76 -5.15
N ASP A 107 -0.73 -20.83 -5.62
CA ASP A 107 0.41 -21.09 -6.50
C ASP A 107 1.75 -20.92 -5.77
N SER A 108 1.84 -20.01 -4.80
CA SER A 108 3.03 -19.84 -3.97
C SER A 108 2.74 -19.14 -2.64
N TRP A 109 3.63 -19.31 -1.68
CA TRP A 109 3.65 -18.56 -0.43
C TRP A 109 4.93 -17.73 -0.36
N ILE A 110 4.77 -16.41 -0.17
CA ILE A 110 5.90 -15.50 -0.05
C ILE A 110 5.95 -14.81 1.30
N TYR A 111 7.17 -14.51 1.73
CA TYR A 111 7.47 -13.86 3.00
C TYR A 111 8.18 -12.55 2.71
N VAL A 112 7.54 -11.44 3.03
CA VAL A 112 8.09 -10.10 2.80
C VAL A 112 8.70 -9.57 4.10
N ASP A 113 10.02 -9.49 4.17
CA ASP A 113 10.74 -8.83 5.27
C ASP A 113 10.61 -7.31 5.09
N THR A 114 9.78 -6.69 5.92
CA THR A 114 9.48 -5.25 5.84
C THR A 114 10.66 -4.36 6.21
N LEU A 115 11.62 -4.86 7.00
CA LEU A 115 12.82 -4.13 7.40
C LEU A 115 13.89 -4.21 6.32
N LYS A 116 14.13 -5.41 5.79
CA LYS A 116 15.14 -5.64 4.74
C LYS A 116 14.65 -5.30 3.34
N ARG A 117 13.33 -5.17 3.15
CA ARG A 117 12.64 -4.97 1.86
C ARG A 117 12.99 -6.09 0.86
N LYS A 118 12.87 -7.33 1.34
CA LYS A 118 13.21 -8.54 0.58
C LYS A 118 12.07 -9.52 0.60
N VAL A 119 11.92 -10.26 -0.49
CA VAL A 119 10.97 -11.37 -0.61
C VAL A 119 11.72 -12.68 -0.42
N PHE A 120 11.10 -13.61 0.28
CA PHE A 120 11.61 -14.95 0.51
C PHE A 120 10.55 -15.99 0.13
N GLU A 121 11.01 -17.14 -0.35
CA GLU A 121 10.18 -18.31 -0.66
C GLU A 121 10.53 -19.45 0.29
N TYR A 122 9.55 -20.31 0.58
CA TYR A 122 9.81 -21.56 1.29
C TYR A 122 10.28 -22.62 0.31
N THR A 123 11.41 -23.25 0.62
CA THR A 123 11.89 -24.41 -0.13
C THR A 123 11.33 -25.71 0.44
N PRO A 124 11.33 -26.81 -0.35
CA PRO A 124 10.89 -28.13 0.14
C PRO A 124 11.70 -28.67 1.33
N ASP A 125 12.93 -28.18 1.56
CA ASP A 125 13.76 -28.51 2.72
C ASP A 125 13.50 -27.58 3.93
N GLU A 126 12.33 -26.95 3.96
CA GLU A 126 11.81 -26.12 5.05
C GLU A 126 12.68 -24.89 5.37
N LYS A 127 13.27 -24.26 4.35
CA LYS A 127 14.07 -23.05 4.52
C LYS A 127 13.45 -21.87 3.80
N LEU A 128 13.60 -20.70 4.40
CA LEU A 128 13.36 -19.43 3.71
C LEU A 128 14.59 -19.05 2.91
N VAL A 129 14.44 -18.98 1.59
CA VAL A 129 15.49 -18.54 0.67
C VAL A 129 15.08 -17.20 0.08
N GLU A 130 16.03 -16.26 0.05
CA GLU A 130 15.81 -14.95 -0.57
C GLU A 130 15.54 -15.14 -2.06
N TRP A 131 14.41 -14.62 -2.52
CA TRP A 131 14.08 -14.58 -3.93
C TRP A 131 14.99 -13.55 -4.62
N LYS A 132 15.73 -14.02 -5.63
CA LYS A 132 16.65 -13.21 -6.42
C LYS A 132 16.17 -13.19 -7.86
N HIS A 133 15.91 -11.99 -8.38
CA HIS A 133 15.52 -11.73 -9.76
C HIS A 133 16.58 -10.90 -10.49
#